data_AF-A0A7J4V1X1-F1
#
_entry.id   AF-A0A7J4V1X1-F1
#
_cell.length_a   1.000
_cell.length_b   1.000
_cell.length_c   1.000
_cell.angle_alpha   90.00
_cell.angle_beta   90.00
_cell.angle_gamma   90.00
#
_symmetry.space_group_name_H-M   'P 1'
#
loop_
_entity.id
_entity.type
_entity.pdbx_description
1 polymer ?
#
loop_
_entity_poly.entity_id
_entity_poly.type
_entity_poly.pdbx_seq_one_letter_code
_entity_poly.pdbx_strand_id
1 'polypeptide(L)'
;HYKKTVEQHYADLVYNGLWFSPLKDALDAFIDSTQESVTGTVKVKLHKGSAVVVGRESPCSLYSTALSTYDKADAFDHSAAKGFIYVWGLPLKVGALVKAAKVNGNGVSNESAVSEDLSVACK
;
A
#
# COMPACT_ATOMS: atom_id res chain seq x y z
N HIS A 1 1.34 -0.42 -6.03
CA HIS A 1 2.80 -0.16 -5.93
C HIS A 1 3.54 -0.78 -7.12
N TYR A 2 3.35 -2.07 -7.40
CA TYR A 2 4.03 -2.78 -8.49
C TYR A 2 3.92 -2.11 -9.88
N LYS A 3 2.74 -1.58 -10.23
CA LYS A 3 2.55 -0.82 -11.50
C LYS A 3 3.59 0.27 -11.72
N LYS A 4 4.01 0.99 -10.66
CA LYS A 4 5.01 2.06 -10.76
C LYS A 4 6.38 1.53 -11.19
N THR A 5 6.78 0.35 -10.69
CA THR A 5 8.04 -0.29 -11.09
C THR A 5 7.98 -0.73 -12.55
N VAL A 6 6.85 -1.26 -12.98
CA VAL A 6 6.62 -1.64 -14.38
C VAL A 6 6.70 -0.43 -15.32
N GLU A 7 6.07 0.69 -14.96
CA GLU A 7 6.13 1.95 -15.73
C GLU A 7 7.57 2.45 -15.92
N GLN A 8 8.41 2.32 -14.89
CA GLN A 8 9.83 2.68 -14.98
C GLN A 8 10.59 1.80 -15.97
N HIS A 9 10.44 0.47 -15.86
CA HIS A 9 11.07 -0.46 -16.80
C HIS A 9 10.57 -0.28 -18.23
N TYR A 10 9.29 0.05 -18.40
CA TYR A 10 8.73 0.37 -19.71
C TYR A 10 9.42 1.60 -20.32
N ALA A 11 9.60 2.67 -19.55
CA ALA A 11 10.31 3.86 -19.99
C ALA A 11 11.78 3.56 -20.36
N ASP A 12 12.47 2.73 -19.57
CA ASP A 12 13.85 2.32 -19.86
C ASP A 12 13.96 1.51 -21.16
N LEU A 13 13.00 0.61 -21.44
CA LEU A 13 12.97 -0.16 -22.69
C LEU A 13 12.81 0.75 -23.91
N VAL A 14 11.91 1.73 -23.83
CA VAL A 14 11.71 2.72 -24.90
C VAL A 14 12.94 3.58 -25.08
N TYR A 15 13.56 4.04 -23.99
CA TYR A 15 14.78 4.85 -24.03
C TYR A 15 15.95 4.11 -24.68
N ASN A 16 16.12 2.82 -24.38
CA ASN A 16 17.16 1.98 -24.96
C ASN A 16 16.87 1.52 -26.40
N GLY A 17 15.76 1.96 -27.00
CA GLY A 17 15.38 1.61 -28.38
C GLY A 17 14.85 0.18 -28.53
N LEU A 18 14.54 -0.51 -27.43
CA LEU A 18 14.01 -1.89 -27.41
C LEU A 18 12.49 -1.95 -27.67
N TRP A 19 12.02 -1.11 -28.58
CA TRP A 19 10.59 -0.91 -28.86
C TRP A 19 9.89 -2.16 -29.40
N PHE A 20 10.61 -2.98 -30.17
CA PHE A 20 10.12 -4.21 -30.79
C PHE A 20 10.54 -5.48 -30.02
N SER A 21 10.95 -5.33 -28.77
CA SER A 21 11.32 -6.47 -27.93
C SER A 21 10.07 -7.23 -27.48
N PRO A 22 10.13 -8.57 -27.37
CA PRO A 22 8.99 -9.36 -26.87
C PRO A 22 8.62 -8.99 -25.42
N LEU A 23 9.56 -8.43 -24.67
CA LEU A 23 9.30 -7.91 -23.32
C LEU A 23 8.36 -6.71 -23.35
N LYS A 24 8.51 -5.79 -24.32
CA LYS A 24 7.60 -4.65 -24.48
C LYS A 24 6.18 -5.14 -24.72
N ASP A 25 5.98 -6.11 -25.62
CA ASP A 25 4.64 -6.62 -25.95
C ASP A 25 3.96 -7.27 -24.73
N ALA A 26 4.72 -7.97 -23.89
CA ALA A 26 4.20 -8.52 -22.64
C ALA A 26 3.80 -7.43 -21.63
N LEU A 27 4.57 -6.33 -21.57
CA LEU A 27 4.25 -5.20 -20.71
C LEU A 27 3.05 -4.39 -21.23
N ASP A 28 2.87 -4.27 -22.54
CA ASP A 28 1.69 -3.64 -23.14
C ASP A 28 0.42 -4.39 -22.71
N ALA A 29 0.39 -5.72 -22.82
CA ALA A 29 -0.74 -6.53 -22.38
C ALA A 29 -1.05 -6.36 -20.87
N PHE A 30 -0.01 -6.25 -20.04
CA PHE A 30 -0.17 -5.94 -18.62
C PHE A 30 -0.77 -4.55 -18.41
N ILE A 31 -0.27 -3.53 -19.13
CA ILE A 31 -0.77 -2.16 -19.04
C ILE A 31 -2.24 -2.13 -19.44
N ASP A 32 -2.62 -2.71 -20.57
CA ASP A 32 -3.99 -2.75 -21.08
C ASP A 32 -4.97 -3.30 -20.04
N SER A 33 -4.63 -4.44 -19.42
CA SER A 33 -5.45 -5.02 -18.35
C SER A 33 -5.59 -4.08 -17.15
N THR A 34 -4.53 -3.36 -16.76
CA THR A 34 -4.63 -2.41 -15.65
C THR A 34 -5.42 -1.15 -15.97
N GLN A 35 -5.60 -0.81 -17.25
CA GLN A 35 -6.32 0.39 -17.67
C GLN A 35 -7.84 0.17 -17.82
N GLU A 36 -8.32 -1.08 -17.81
CA GLU A 36 -9.76 -1.40 -17.95
C GLU A 36 -10.65 -0.65 -16.95
N SER A 37 -10.18 -0.47 -15.72
CA SER A 37 -10.93 0.24 -14.65
C SER A 37 -10.56 1.72 -14.52
N VAL A 38 -9.63 2.23 -15.34
CA VAL A 38 -9.11 3.61 -15.25
C VAL A 38 -9.94 4.53 -16.12
N THR A 39 -11.18 4.78 -15.68
CA THR A 39 -12.12 5.67 -16.38
C THR A 39 -12.56 6.79 -15.44
N GLY A 40 -12.46 8.05 -15.86
CA GLY A 40 -12.89 9.19 -15.06
C GLY A 40 -12.46 10.55 -15.62
N THR A 41 -12.88 11.62 -14.94
CA THR A 41 -12.53 13.00 -15.27
C THR A 41 -11.67 13.62 -14.18
N VAL A 42 -10.60 14.31 -14.58
CA VAL A 42 -9.70 15.03 -13.67
C VAL A 42 -9.75 16.52 -13.99
N LYS A 43 -10.13 17.34 -13.01
CA LYS A 43 -10.12 18.80 -13.13
C LYS A 43 -8.73 19.30 -12.74
N VAL A 44 -8.09 20.03 -13.66
CA VAL A 44 -6.74 20.58 -13.46
C VAL A 44 -6.78 22.10 -13.58
N LYS A 45 -6.19 22.79 -12.61
CA LYS A 45 -5.97 24.24 -12.64
C LYS A 45 -4.57 24.51 -13.17
N LEU A 46 -4.51 25.25 -14.27
CA LEU A 46 -3.26 25.69 -14.88
C LEU A 46 -2.99 27.14 -14.47
N HIS A 47 -1.83 27.42 -13.89
CA HIS A 47 -1.45 28.78 -13.49
C HIS A 47 0.07 28.97 -13.53
N LYS A 48 0.54 29.99 -14.27
CA LYS A 48 1.96 30.39 -14.38
C LYS A 48 2.94 29.21 -14.55
N GLY A 49 2.65 28.31 -15.49
CA GLY A 49 3.49 27.14 -15.76
C GLY A 49 3.33 25.97 -14.80
N SER A 50 2.43 26.06 -13.80
CA SER A 50 2.07 24.96 -12.91
C SER A 50 0.74 24.34 -13.33
N ALA A 51 0.65 23.00 -13.24
CA ALA A 51 -0.57 22.24 -13.39
C ALA A 51 -0.88 21.54 -12.06
N VAL A 52 -2.01 21.91 -11.44
CA VAL A 52 -2.43 21.36 -10.14
C VAL A 52 -3.79 20.69 -10.29
N VAL A 53 -3.91 19.45 -9.82
CA VAL A 53 -5.18 18.73 -9.82
C VAL A 53 -6.08 19.31 -8.73
N VAL A 54 -7.28 19.79 -9.09
CA VAL A 54 -8.26 20.39 -8.17
C VAL A 54 -9.45 19.48 -7.89
N GLY A 55 -9.69 18.45 -8.70
CA GLY A 55 -10.79 17.51 -8.50
C GLY A 55 -10.65 16.26 -9.35
N ARG A 56 -11.26 15.17 -8.88
CA ARG A 56 -11.28 13.87 -9.56
C ARG A 56 -12.68 13.28 -9.41
N GLU A 57 -13.19 12.71 -10.48
CA GLU A 57 -14.49 12.06 -10.52
C GLU A 57 -14.38 10.80 -11.39
N SER A 58 -14.91 9.68 -10.92
CA SER A 58 -14.84 8.42 -11.65
C SER A 58 -16.06 7.56 -11.31
N PRO A 59 -16.74 6.96 -12.31
CA PRO A 59 -17.80 5.99 -12.05
C PRO A 59 -17.26 4.69 -11.43
N CYS A 60 -15.99 4.36 -11.70
CA CYS A 60 -15.29 3.17 -11.18
C CYS A 60 -14.37 3.52 -10.00
N SER A 61 -14.77 4.49 -9.18
CA SER A 61 -13.95 4.95 -8.06
C SER A 61 -13.83 3.88 -6.98
N LEU A 62 -12.59 3.50 -6.65
CA LEU A 62 -12.29 2.68 -5.45
C LEU A 62 -12.40 3.48 -4.14
N TYR A 63 -12.53 4.81 -4.23
CA TYR A 63 -12.77 5.65 -3.07
C TYR A 63 -14.23 5.54 -2.64
N SER A 64 -14.45 5.09 -1.41
CA SER A 64 -15.75 5.06 -0.75
C SER A 64 -15.80 6.09 0.38
N THR A 65 -16.71 7.06 0.25
CA THR A 65 -16.91 8.10 1.27
C THR A 65 -17.39 7.53 2.60
N ALA A 66 -18.21 6.48 2.58
CA ALA A 66 -18.75 5.85 3.78
C ALA A 66 -17.68 5.13 4.63
N LEU A 67 -16.61 4.64 4.01
CA LEU A 67 -15.49 3.99 4.70
C LEU A 67 -14.40 4.98 5.14
N SER A 68 -14.43 6.20 4.61
CA SER A 68 -13.37 7.20 4.83
C SER A 68 -13.80 8.37 5.70
N THR A 69 -15.09 8.45 6.05
CA THR A 69 -15.64 9.55 6.84
C THR A 69 -15.55 9.27 8.33
N TYR A 70 -15.43 10.35 9.11
CA TYR A 70 -15.56 10.31 10.58
C TYR A 70 -16.94 10.79 11.05
N ASP A 71 -17.89 10.96 10.13
CA ASP A 71 -19.24 11.37 10.46
C ASP A 71 -20.05 10.20 11.07
N LYS A 72 -21.24 10.47 11.60
CA LYS A 72 -22.12 9.48 12.25
C LYS A 72 -22.52 8.29 11.37
N ALA A 73 -22.32 8.39 10.06
CA ALA A 73 -22.57 7.35 9.07
C ALA A 73 -21.30 6.58 8.64
N ASP A 74 -20.29 6.53 9.52
CA ASP A 74 -19.09 5.72 9.30
C ASP A 74 -19.43 4.22 9.25
N ALA A 75 -19.00 3.56 8.18
CA ALA A 75 -19.20 2.14 7.94
C ALA A 75 -17.95 1.30 8.26
N PHE A 76 -16.87 1.91 8.74
CA PHE A 76 -15.62 1.22 9.06
C PHE A 76 -15.66 0.55 10.45
N ASP A 77 -15.27 -0.72 10.52
CA ASP A 77 -15.14 -1.45 11.80
C ASP A 77 -13.77 -1.16 12.45
N HIS A 78 -13.77 -0.22 13.39
CA HIS A 78 -12.59 0.16 14.16
C HIS A 78 -12.03 -0.96 15.05
N SER A 79 -12.83 -1.96 15.40
CA SER A 79 -12.39 -3.05 16.28
C SER A 79 -11.36 -3.96 15.59
N ALA A 80 -11.52 -4.18 14.29
CA ALA A 80 -10.62 -5.00 13.48
C ALA A 80 -9.20 -4.40 13.38
N ALA A 81 -9.07 -3.08 13.52
CA ALA A 81 -7.78 -2.39 13.42
C ALA A 81 -6.78 -2.86 14.50
N LYS A 82 -7.24 -3.14 15.73
CA LYS A 82 -6.38 -3.59 16.84
C LYS A 82 -5.68 -4.92 16.50
N GLY A 83 -6.43 -5.87 15.93
CA GLY A 83 -5.89 -7.17 15.51
C GLY A 83 -4.92 -7.02 14.33
N PHE A 84 -5.27 -6.21 13.33
CA PHE A 84 -4.41 -5.97 12.18
C PHE A 84 -3.06 -5.36 12.59
N ILE A 85 -3.07 -4.32 13.44
CA ILE A 85 -1.84 -3.66 13.92
C ILE A 85 -0.96 -4.65 14.68
N TYR A 86 -1.55 -5.49 15.53
CA TYR A 86 -0.81 -6.48 16.30
C TYR A 86 -0.09 -7.49 15.39
N VAL A 87 -0.82 -8.10 14.46
CA VAL A 87 -0.27 -9.13 13.56
C VAL A 87 0.74 -8.53 12.58
N TRP A 88 0.44 -7.35 12.01
CA TRP A 88 1.33 -6.66 11.08
C TRP A 88 2.63 -6.19 11.76
N GLY A 89 2.55 -5.78 13.03
CA GLY A 89 3.70 -5.34 13.82
C GLY A 89 4.50 -6.49 14.47
N LEU A 90 3.95 -7.70 14.53
CA LEU A 90 4.58 -8.86 15.15
C LEU A 90 6.02 -9.14 14.65
N PRO A 91 6.31 -9.18 13.34
CA PRO A 91 7.68 -9.42 12.87
C PRO A 91 8.67 -8.32 13.31
N LEU A 92 8.21 -7.07 13.44
CA LEU A 92 9.04 -5.97 13.94
C LEU A 92 9.34 -6.12 15.44
N LYS A 93 8.34 -6.53 16.23
CA LYS A 93 8.50 -6.80 17.68
C LYS A 93 9.51 -7.92 17.89
N VAL A 94 9.39 -9.03 17.16
CA VAL A 94 10.33 -10.16 17.25
C VAL A 94 11.74 -9.75 16.81
N GLY A 95 11.87 -9.02 15.71
CA GLY A 95 13.15 -8.49 15.26
C GLY A 95 13.83 -7.58 16.28
N ALA A 96 13.07 -6.72 16.97
CA ALA A 96 13.57 -5.87 18.03
C ALA A 96 14.04 -6.68 19.27
N LEU A 97 13.28 -7.70 19.67
CA LEU A 97 13.66 -8.58 20.79
C LEU A 97 14.95 -9.35 20.50
N VAL A 98 15.09 -9.93 19.29
CA VAL A 98 16.32 -10.62 18.87
C VAL A 98 17.50 -9.65 18.82
N LYS A 99 17.28 -8.41 18.35
CA LYS A 99 18.32 -7.37 18.33
C LYS A 99 18.75 -6.98 19.75
N ALA A 100 17.81 -6.75 20.65
CA ALA A 100 18.09 -6.43 22.06
C ALA A 100 18.83 -7.57 22.77
N ALA A 101 18.46 -8.81 22.50
CA ALA A 101 19.12 -9.98 23.07
C ALA A 101 20.55 -10.18 22.56
N LYS A 102 20.81 -9.92 21.27
CA LYS A 102 22.17 -9.92 20.71
C LYS A 102 23.04 -8.82 21.33
N VAL A 103 22.46 -7.66 21.65
CA VAL A 103 23.16 -6.57 22.35
C VAL A 103 23.48 -6.95 23.81
N ASN A 104 22.60 -7.71 24.47
CA ASN A 104 22.72 -8.09 25.87
C ASN A 104 23.42 -9.45 26.12
N GLY A 105 23.86 -10.16 25.08
CA GLY A 105 24.67 -11.38 25.19
C GLY A 105 23.96 -12.65 25.69
N ASN A 106 22.64 -12.64 25.90
CA ASN A 106 21.87 -13.81 26.35
C ASN A 106 20.88 -14.30 25.27
N GLY A 107 20.89 -15.61 24.97
CA GLY A 107 19.97 -16.24 24.02
C GLY A 107 18.51 -16.22 24.48
N VAL A 108 17.58 -15.90 23.58
CA VAL A 108 16.14 -15.77 23.90
C VAL A 108 15.45 -17.13 23.79
N SER A 109 14.83 -17.59 24.88
CA SER A 109 13.80 -18.62 24.88
C SER A 109 12.46 -18.01 24.46
N ASN A 110 11.89 -18.52 23.37
CA ASN A 110 10.76 -17.92 22.63
C ASN A 110 9.36 -18.30 23.16
N GLU A 111 9.16 -18.51 24.46
CA GLU A 111 7.88 -19.00 24.99
C GLU A 111 7.13 -18.06 25.93
N SER A 112 7.76 -17.04 26.53
CA SER A 112 7.13 -16.25 27.60
C SER A 112 6.50 -14.92 27.16
N ALA A 113 6.79 -14.38 25.96
CA ALA A 113 6.36 -13.02 25.60
C ALA A 113 5.02 -12.93 24.84
N VAL A 114 4.38 -14.07 24.51
CA VAL A 114 3.13 -14.11 23.73
C VAL A 114 1.89 -14.19 24.62
N SER A 115 2.02 -14.70 25.85
CA SER A 115 0.88 -14.97 26.74
C SER A 115 0.43 -13.77 27.59
N GLU A 116 1.30 -12.80 27.87
CA GLU A 116 0.98 -11.69 28.79
C GLU A 116 0.16 -10.55 28.14
N ASP A 117 0.25 -10.36 26.82
CA ASP A 117 -0.49 -9.28 26.13
C ASP A 117 -1.94 -9.65 25.76
N LEU A 118 -2.29 -10.94 25.72
CA LEU A 118 -3.68 -11.39 25.45
C LEU A 118 -4.64 -11.14 26.62
N SER A 119 -4.12 -11.06 27.86
CA SER A 119 -4.89 -10.72 29.07
C SER A 119 -5.28 -9.24 29.13
N VAL A 120 -4.39 -8.35 28.66
CA VAL A 120 -4.57 -6.89 28.71
C VAL A 120 -5.45 -6.38 27.56
N ALA A 121 -5.59 -7.15 26.48
CA ALA A 121 -6.41 -6.75 25.33
C ALA A 121 -7.93 -6.95 25.52
N CYS A 122 -8.36 -7.72 26.53
CA CYS A 122 -9.76 -8.13 26.77
C CYS A 122 -10.37 -7.59 28.09
N LYS A 123 -9.77 -6.56 28.69
CA LYS A 123 -10.37 -5.70 29.73
C LYS A 123 -10.44 -4.27 29.21
#